data_AF-A0A2N2DD18-F1
#
_entry.id   AF-A0A2N2DD18-F1
#
_cell.length_a   1.000
_cell.length_b   1.000
_cell.length_c   1.000
_cell.angle_alpha   90.00
_cell.angle_beta   90.00
_cell.angle_gamma   90.00
#
_symmetry.space_group_name_H-M   'P 1'
#
loop_
_entity.id
_entity.type
_entity.pdbx_description
1 polymer ?
#
loop_
_entity_poly.entity_id
_entity_poly.type
_entity_poly.pdbx_seq_one_letter_code
_entity_poly.pdbx_strand_id
1 'polypeptide(L)'
;MKNQRKTAGIRDLVRYSLLASFAALLQVAATLFPGPGHVLSAFSTLPLALASYIAPGGGAASLVIAAWLVLVIQPADLITFLLFTGPLGLVLGWGLHNRAGTPAVVLAGAATLTAAMVFMTHVLGAPFFREFLYNKTTVTVIFTYAAFALLYSWSWVRFLKKVFGRLDIIIHL
;
A
#
# COMPACT_ATOMS: atom_id res chain seq x y z
N MET A 1 -33.04 -8.12 -14.48
CA MET A 1 -31.99 -8.27 -13.44
C MET A 1 -30.63 -8.77 -13.97
N LYS A 2 -30.54 -9.71 -14.93
CA LYS A 2 -29.26 -10.23 -15.46
C LYS A 2 -28.36 -9.17 -16.14
N ASN A 3 -28.96 -8.23 -16.88
CA ASN A 3 -28.22 -7.16 -17.58
C ASN A 3 -27.62 -6.13 -16.61
N GLN A 4 -28.32 -5.78 -15.54
CA GLN A 4 -27.87 -4.82 -14.51
C GLN A 4 -26.68 -5.36 -13.68
N ARG A 5 -26.64 -6.68 -13.39
CA ARG A 5 -25.46 -7.31 -12.76
C ARG A 5 -24.24 -7.35 -13.69
N LYS A 6 -24.45 -7.52 -15.01
CA LYS A 6 -23.37 -7.55 -16.01
C LYS A 6 -22.70 -6.18 -16.16
N THR A 7 -23.47 -5.10 -16.21
CA THR A 7 -22.94 -3.72 -16.28
C THR A 7 -22.28 -3.27 -14.98
N ALA A 8 -22.78 -3.69 -13.81
CA ALA A 8 -22.11 -3.45 -12.53
C ALA A 8 -20.72 -4.11 -12.50
N GLY A 9 -20.61 -5.38 -12.92
CA GLY A 9 -19.34 -6.10 -12.98
C GLY A 9 -18.30 -5.47 -13.92
N ILE A 10 -18.72 -4.97 -15.09
CA ILE A 10 -17.81 -4.29 -16.03
C ILE A 10 -17.30 -2.96 -15.44
N ARG A 11 -18.17 -2.19 -14.80
CA ARG A 11 -17.80 -0.89 -14.20
C ARG A 11 -16.76 -1.07 -13.10
N ASP A 12 -16.96 -2.07 -12.24
CA ASP A 12 -16.04 -2.38 -11.15
C ASP A 12 -14.71 -2.91 -11.68
N LEU A 13 -14.74 -3.76 -12.72
CA LEU A 13 -13.53 -4.22 -13.40
C LEU A 13 -12.71 -3.04 -13.94
N VAL A 14 -13.34 -2.10 -14.64
CA VAL A 14 -12.67 -0.91 -15.18
C VAL A 14 -12.07 -0.05 -14.06
N ARG A 15 -12.83 0.18 -12.97
CA ARG A 15 -12.38 0.96 -11.82
C ARG A 15 -11.14 0.35 -11.15
N TYR A 16 -11.18 -0.94 -10.83
CA TYR A 16 -10.04 -1.60 -10.17
C TYR A 16 -8.84 -1.73 -11.10
N SER A 17 -9.05 -1.97 -12.39
CA SER A 17 -7.96 -2.00 -13.37
C SER A 17 -7.27 -0.64 -13.51
N LEU A 18 -8.03 0.46 -13.51
CA LEU A 18 -7.48 1.82 -13.53
C LEU A 18 -6.68 2.12 -12.25
N LEU A 19 -7.23 1.81 -11.07
CA LEU A 19 -6.53 2.00 -9.79
C LEU A 19 -5.24 1.16 -9.72
N ALA A 20 -5.30 -0.11 -10.16
CA ALA A 20 -4.13 -0.97 -10.27
C ALA A 20 -3.06 -0.41 -11.23
N SER A 21 -3.49 0.16 -12.36
CA SER A 21 -2.57 0.78 -13.33
C SER A 21 -1.87 2.01 -12.74
N PHE A 22 -2.61 2.87 -12.03
CA PHE A 22 -2.01 4.00 -11.31
C PHE A 22 -1.04 3.56 -10.23
N ALA A 23 -1.38 2.52 -9.47
CA ALA A 23 -0.48 1.94 -8.49
C ALA A 23 0.83 1.47 -9.12
N ALA A 24 0.75 0.70 -10.20
CA ALA A 24 1.92 0.20 -10.91
C ALA A 24 2.80 1.35 -11.46
N LEU A 25 2.19 2.36 -12.10
CA LEU A 25 2.93 3.51 -12.63
C LEU A 25 3.66 4.30 -11.53
N LEU A 26 2.99 4.55 -10.40
CA LEU A 26 3.59 5.24 -9.26
C LEU A 26 4.72 4.40 -8.65
N GLN A 27 4.54 3.09 -8.55
CA GLN A 27 5.55 2.20 -7.98
C GLN A 27 6.83 2.20 -8.81
N VAL A 28 6.73 2.06 -10.13
CA VAL A 28 7.89 2.04 -11.05
C VAL A 28 8.60 3.39 -11.11
N ALA A 29 7.95 4.49 -10.70
CA ALA A 29 8.57 5.80 -10.64
C ALA A 29 9.81 5.84 -9.72
N ALA A 30 9.93 4.93 -8.73
CA ALA A 30 11.13 4.79 -7.90
C ALA A 30 12.39 4.55 -8.73
N THR A 31 12.31 3.65 -9.71
CA THR A 31 13.47 3.34 -10.57
C THR A 31 13.66 4.38 -11.67
N LEU A 32 12.58 4.97 -12.19
CA LEU A 32 12.68 5.96 -13.28
C LEU A 32 13.27 7.30 -12.82
N PHE A 33 13.05 7.69 -11.57
CA PHE A 33 13.51 8.97 -11.02
C PHE A 33 14.23 8.77 -9.68
N PRO A 34 15.53 8.42 -9.69
CA PRO A 34 16.27 8.17 -8.45
C PRO A 34 16.27 9.40 -7.53
N GLY A 35 15.84 9.22 -6.29
CA GLY A 35 15.58 10.32 -5.34
C GLY A 35 14.07 10.59 -5.20
N PRO A 36 13.48 11.55 -5.95
CA PRO A 36 12.06 11.92 -5.81
C PRO A 36 11.11 10.77 -6.17
N GLY A 37 11.54 9.84 -7.02
CA GLY A 37 10.79 8.63 -7.38
C GLY A 37 10.47 7.74 -6.20
N HIS A 38 11.32 7.69 -5.16
CA HIS A 38 11.00 6.92 -3.95
C HIS A 38 9.78 7.49 -3.21
N VAL A 39 9.65 8.82 -3.19
CA VAL A 39 8.46 9.48 -2.63
C VAL A 39 7.25 9.19 -3.50
N LEU A 40 7.38 9.24 -4.83
CA LEU A 40 6.30 8.89 -5.74
C LEU A 40 5.83 7.43 -5.58
N SER A 41 6.75 6.50 -5.37
CA SER A 41 6.40 5.09 -5.14
C SER A 41 5.58 4.88 -3.87
N ALA A 42 5.84 5.67 -2.81
CA ALA A 42 5.01 5.66 -1.62
C ALA A 42 3.55 6.00 -1.93
N PHE A 43 3.29 6.90 -2.90
CA PHE A 43 1.94 7.24 -3.33
C PHE A 43 1.20 6.10 -4.03
N SER A 44 1.87 5.02 -4.45
CA SER A 44 1.20 3.79 -4.90
C SER A 44 0.28 3.19 -3.84
N THR A 45 0.51 3.50 -2.56
CA THR A 45 -0.35 3.07 -1.44
C THR A 45 -1.77 3.64 -1.57
N LEU A 46 -1.91 4.85 -2.11
CA LEU A 46 -3.19 5.57 -2.22
C LEU A 46 -4.20 4.85 -3.14
N PRO A 47 -3.90 4.55 -4.42
CA PRO A 47 -4.85 3.86 -5.28
C PRO A 47 -5.22 2.47 -4.78
N LEU A 48 -4.31 1.73 -4.14
CA LEU A 48 -4.63 0.45 -3.49
C LEU A 48 -5.52 0.62 -2.27
N ALA A 49 -5.21 1.58 -1.41
CA ALA A 49 -6.04 1.89 -0.26
C ALA A 49 -7.45 2.31 -0.69
N LEU A 50 -7.58 3.09 -1.76
CA LEU A 50 -8.86 3.49 -2.31
C LEU A 50 -9.62 2.27 -2.88
N ALA A 51 -8.95 1.40 -3.64
CA ALA A 51 -9.57 0.18 -4.16
C ALA A 51 -10.10 -0.70 -3.00
N SER A 52 -9.28 -0.88 -1.96
CA SER A 52 -9.64 -1.67 -0.77
C SER A 52 -10.68 -0.99 0.11
N TYR A 53 -10.75 0.35 0.11
CA TYR A 53 -11.78 1.12 0.80
C TYR A 53 -13.15 0.98 0.12
N ILE A 54 -13.18 0.99 -1.22
CA ILE A 54 -14.43 0.80 -1.99
C ILE A 54 -14.95 -0.62 -1.80
N ALA A 55 -14.10 -1.63 -2.01
CA ALA A 55 -14.43 -3.01 -1.71
C ALA A 55 -13.15 -3.80 -1.37
N PRO A 56 -13.09 -4.53 -0.25
CA PRO A 56 -11.91 -5.29 0.13
C PRO A 56 -11.44 -6.29 -0.95
N GLY A 57 -12.38 -6.98 -1.60
CA GLY A 57 -12.08 -7.88 -2.72
C GLY A 57 -11.54 -7.15 -3.96
N GLY A 58 -11.99 -5.92 -4.21
CA GLY A 58 -11.47 -5.05 -5.27
C GLY A 58 -10.05 -4.56 -4.98
N GLY A 59 -9.72 -4.29 -3.72
CA GLY A 59 -8.37 -4.03 -3.26
C GLY A 59 -7.42 -5.18 -3.57
N ALA A 60 -7.78 -6.41 -3.17
CA ALA A 60 -6.96 -7.60 -3.43
C ALA A 60 -6.77 -7.85 -4.94
N ALA A 61 -7.83 -7.71 -5.74
CA ALA A 61 -7.72 -7.81 -7.20
C ALA A 61 -6.79 -6.73 -7.78
N SER A 62 -6.89 -5.49 -7.28
CA SER A 62 -6.04 -4.38 -7.71
C SER A 62 -4.57 -4.63 -7.37
N LEU A 63 -4.28 -5.21 -6.20
CA LEU A 63 -2.93 -5.62 -5.82
C LEU A 63 -2.36 -6.63 -6.80
N VAL A 64 -3.11 -7.69 -7.13
CA VAL A 64 -2.67 -8.74 -8.05
C VAL A 64 -2.39 -8.15 -9.44
N ILE A 65 -3.30 -7.33 -9.96
CA ILE A 65 -3.14 -6.70 -11.28
C ILE A 65 -1.92 -5.76 -11.28
N ALA A 66 -1.78 -4.91 -10.27
CA ALA A 66 -0.66 -3.99 -10.15
C ALA A 66 0.68 -4.75 -10.00
N ALA A 67 0.71 -5.84 -9.23
CA ALA A 67 1.89 -6.67 -9.09
C ALA A 67 2.31 -7.30 -10.42
N TRP A 68 1.36 -7.79 -11.22
CA TRP A 68 1.63 -8.28 -12.57
C TRP A 68 2.20 -7.19 -13.49
N LEU A 69 1.63 -5.97 -13.44
CA LEU A 69 2.13 -4.85 -14.22
C LEU A 69 3.55 -4.45 -13.79
N VAL A 70 3.82 -4.37 -12.49
CA VAL A 70 5.16 -4.07 -11.96
C VAL A 70 6.14 -5.18 -12.35
N LEU A 71 5.75 -6.45 -12.29
CA LEU A 71 6.61 -7.58 -12.72
C LEU A 71 7.03 -7.45 -14.19
N VAL A 72 6.10 -7.06 -15.07
CA VAL A 72 6.36 -6.93 -16.51
C VAL A 72 7.20 -5.68 -16.82
N ILE A 73 6.93 -4.56 -16.15
CA ILE A 73 7.60 -3.28 -16.45
C ILE A 73 8.96 -3.19 -15.75
N GLN A 74 9.00 -3.50 -14.46
CA GLN A 74 10.20 -3.40 -13.64
C GLN A 74 10.21 -4.46 -12.51
N PRO A 75 10.70 -5.68 -12.79
CA PRO A 75 10.64 -6.79 -11.82
C PRO A 75 11.43 -6.51 -10.54
N ALA A 76 12.43 -5.63 -10.59
CA ALA A 76 13.21 -5.23 -9.42
C ALA A 76 12.36 -4.55 -8.33
N ASP A 77 11.28 -3.85 -8.70
CA ASP A 77 10.41 -3.15 -7.76
C ASP A 77 9.29 -4.04 -7.19
N LEU A 78 9.13 -5.26 -7.72
CA LEU A 78 8.03 -6.15 -7.35
C LEU A 78 8.08 -6.55 -5.87
N ILE A 79 9.25 -6.91 -5.36
CA ILE A 79 9.41 -7.36 -3.97
C ILE A 79 9.08 -6.20 -3.03
N THR A 80 9.56 -5.01 -3.35
CA THR A 80 9.26 -3.80 -2.58
C THR A 80 7.77 -3.47 -2.62
N PHE A 81 7.13 -3.64 -3.77
CA PHE A 81 5.69 -3.44 -3.92
C PHE A 81 4.87 -4.43 -3.08
N LEU A 82 5.19 -5.73 -3.18
CA LEU A 82 4.45 -6.80 -2.51
C LEU A 82 4.65 -6.86 -1.00
N LEU A 83 5.76 -6.33 -0.48
CA LEU A 83 6.02 -6.31 0.96
C LEU A 83 5.63 -4.99 1.62
N PHE A 84 5.85 -3.85 0.95
CA PHE A 84 5.67 -2.55 1.59
C PHE A 84 4.37 -1.86 1.15
N THR A 85 4.33 -1.33 -0.07
CA THR A 85 3.25 -0.42 -0.52
C THR A 85 1.92 -1.14 -0.72
N GLY A 86 1.97 -2.34 -1.29
CA GLY A 86 0.80 -3.18 -1.57
C GLY A 86 0.04 -3.58 -0.30
N PRO A 87 0.65 -4.35 0.62
CA PRO A 87 0.00 -4.78 1.86
C PRO A 87 -0.45 -3.61 2.73
N LEU A 88 0.36 -2.55 2.82
CA LEU A 88 -0.02 -1.36 3.58
C LEU A 88 -1.28 -0.72 3.00
N GLY A 89 -1.36 -0.56 1.67
CA GLY A 89 -2.55 -0.03 1.00
C GLY A 89 -3.79 -0.84 1.33
N LEU A 90 -3.70 -2.18 1.26
CA LEU A 90 -4.81 -3.07 1.62
C LEU A 90 -5.24 -2.92 3.08
N VAL A 91 -4.30 -3.00 4.02
CA VAL A 91 -4.62 -2.95 5.46
C VAL A 91 -5.24 -1.62 5.85
N LEU A 92 -4.71 -0.52 5.33
CA LEU A 92 -5.25 0.82 5.59
C LEU A 92 -6.64 1.00 4.97
N GLY A 93 -6.82 0.62 3.70
CA GLY A 93 -8.09 0.73 3.01
C GLY A 93 -9.17 -0.15 3.63
N TRP A 94 -8.84 -1.41 3.96
CA TRP A 94 -9.73 -2.35 4.63
C TRP A 94 -10.12 -1.89 6.05
N GLY A 95 -9.15 -1.40 6.83
CA GLY A 95 -9.41 -0.86 8.16
C GLY A 95 -10.38 0.33 8.12
N LEU A 96 -10.21 1.22 7.15
CA LEU A 96 -11.12 2.35 6.94
C LEU A 96 -12.49 1.92 6.40
N HIS A 97 -12.56 0.93 5.52
CA HIS A 97 -13.81 0.36 4.99
C HIS A 97 -14.69 -0.16 6.14
N ASN A 98 -14.09 -0.89 7.09
CA ASN A 98 -14.78 -1.43 8.26
C ASN A 98 -15.07 -0.38 9.34
N ARG A 99 -14.77 0.91 9.09
CA ARG A 99 -14.88 2.01 10.07
C ARG A 99 -14.15 1.72 11.38
N ALA A 100 -13.03 0.99 11.33
CA ALA A 100 -12.25 0.67 12.50
C ALA A 100 -11.68 1.96 13.14
N GLY A 101 -11.47 1.91 14.45
CA GLY A 101 -10.89 3.03 15.19
C GLY A 101 -9.53 3.44 14.62
N THR A 102 -9.27 4.75 14.53
CA THR A 102 -8.00 5.30 14.01
C THR A 102 -6.75 4.62 14.59
N PRO A 103 -6.66 4.38 15.92
CA PRO A 103 -5.48 3.71 16.49
C PRO A 103 -5.32 2.27 15.98
N ALA A 104 -6.41 1.53 15.80
CA ALA A 104 -6.35 0.15 15.31
C ALA A 104 -5.82 0.07 13.87
N VAL A 105 -6.28 0.97 12.99
CA VAL A 105 -5.79 1.03 11.60
C VAL A 105 -4.31 1.43 11.54
N VAL A 106 -3.89 2.38 12.39
CA VAL A 106 -2.48 2.80 12.49
C VAL A 106 -1.60 1.66 12.99
N LEU A 107 -2.04 0.94 14.03
CA LEU A 107 -1.29 -0.20 14.56
C LEU A 107 -1.20 -1.35 13.55
N ALA A 108 -2.28 -1.65 12.84
CA ALA A 108 -2.28 -2.68 11.81
C ALA A 108 -1.34 -2.33 10.64
N GLY A 109 -1.37 -1.08 10.17
CA GLY A 109 -0.45 -0.60 9.14
C GLY A 109 1.00 -0.60 9.62
N ALA A 110 1.26 -0.14 10.84
CA ALA A 110 2.59 -0.16 11.43
C ALA A 110 3.14 -1.58 11.61
N ALA A 111 2.31 -2.52 12.08
CA ALA A 111 2.69 -3.92 12.22
C ALA A 111 3.01 -4.55 10.86
N THR A 112 2.20 -4.27 9.84
CA THR A 112 2.43 -4.74 8.47
C THR A 112 3.77 -4.25 7.91
N LEU A 113 4.05 -2.95 8.05
CA LEU A 113 5.27 -2.35 7.55
C LEU A 113 6.51 -2.80 8.34
N THR A 114 6.38 -2.95 9.66
CA THR A 114 7.47 -3.49 10.51
C THR A 114 7.79 -4.92 10.13
N ALA A 115 6.77 -5.76 9.95
CA ALA A 115 6.95 -7.14 9.50
C ALA A 115 7.65 -7.22 8.14
N ALA A 116 7.26 -6.35 7.19
CA ALA A 116 7.90 -6.24 5.90
C ALA A 116 9.38 -5.84 6.00
N MET A 117 9.71 -4.82 6.80
CA MET A 117 11.10 -4.39 7.04
C MET A 117 11.93 -5.50 7.67
N VAL A 118 11.42 -6.15 8.71
CA VAL A 118 12.10 -7.26 9.40
C VAL A 118 12.34 -8.43 8.44
N PHE A 119 11.34 -8.81 7.65
CA PHE A 119 11.47 -9.85 6.64
C PHE A 119 12.55 -9.50 5.60
N MET A 120 12.54 -8.27 5.11
CA MET A 120 13.50 -7.81 4.11
C MET A 120 14.94 -7.78 4.64
N THR A 121 15.12 -7.37 5.89
CA THR A 121 16.42 -7.28 6.56
C THR A 121 16.98 -8.66 6.93
N HIS A 122 16.16 -9.56 7.48
CA HIS A 122 16.63 -10.83 8.05
C HIS A 122 16.51 -12.04 7.12
N VAL A 123 15.52 -12.08 6.23
CA VAL A 123 15.28 -13.23 5.35
C VAL A 123 15.92 -13.01 3.98
N LEU A 124 15.70 -11.84 3.38
CA LEU A 124 16.21 -11.54 2.04
C LEU A 124 17.60 -10.92 2.06
N GLY A 125 18.09 -10.47 3.21
CA GLY A 125 19.47 -10.02 3.38
C GLY A 125 19.85 -8.82 2.52
N ALA A 126 18.88 -7.96 2.20
CA ALA A 126 19.09 -6.83 1.30
C ALA A 126 20.23 -5.92 1.81
N PRO A 127 21.25 -5.59 0.97
CA PRO A 127 22.46 -4.87 1.41
C PRO A 127 22.15 -3.57 2.14
N PHE A 128 21.20 -2.80 1.60
CA PHE A 128 20.75 -1.52 2.16
C PHE A 128 20.30 -1.62 3.63
N PHE A 129 19.57 -2.69 3.99
CA PHE A 129 19.08 -2.87 5.35
C PHE A 129 20.11 -3.51 6.29
N ARG A 130 21.09 -4.24 5.75
CA ARG A 130 22.18 -4.84 6.53
C ARG A 130 23.17 -3.80 7.03
N GLU A 131 23.38 -2.71 6.31
CA GLU A 131 24.21 -1.59 6.79
C GLU A 131 23.64 -0.95 8.06
N PHE A 132 22.31 -0.91 8.21
CA PHE A 132 21.66 -0.46 9.45
C PHE A 132 21.89 -1.40 10.65
N LEU A 133 22.28 -2.66 10.41
CA LEU A 133 22.65 -3.60 11.46
C LEU A 133 24.10 -3.42 11.94
N TYR A 134 24.93 -2.69 11.20
CA TYR A 134 26.34 -2.52 11.55
C TYR A 134 26.44 -1.78 12.90
N ASN A 135 27.01 -2.46 13.90
CA ASN A 135 27.13 -2.00 15.30
C ASN A 135 25.82 -1.77 16.09
N LYS A 136 24.67 -2.29 15.63
CA LYS A 136 23.40 -2.19 16.38
C LYS A 136 22.86 -3.58 16.74
N THR A 137 22.25 -3.70 17.91
CA THR A 137 21.54 -4.94 18.30
C THR A 137 20.26 -5.09 17.48
N THR A 138 19.85 -6.33 17.21
CA THR A 138 18.61 -6.65 16.47
C THR A 138 17.38 -5.99 17.12
N VAL A 139 17.34 -5.94 18.45
CA VAL A 139 16.23 -5.32 19.21
C VAL A 139 16.12 -3.82 18.89
N THR A 140 17.24 -3.09 18.88
CA THR A 140 17.25 -1.65 18.57
C THR A 140 16.80 -1.38 17.14
N VAL A 141 17.13 -2.27 16.20
CA VAL A 141 16.74 -2.14 14.79
C VAL A 141 15.23 -2.33 14.63
N ILE A 142 14.68 -3.39 15.23
CA ILE A 142 13.23 -3.65 15.21
C ILE A 142 12.46 -2.48 15.83
N PHE A 143 12.93 -1.95 16.97
CA PHE A 143 12.29 -0.80 17.62
C PHE A 143 12.31 0.44 16.72
N THR A 144 13.42 0.67 16.02
CA THR A 144 13.56 1.80 15.08
C THR A 144 12.59 1.66 13.90
N TYR A 145 12.48 0.46 13.33
CA TYR A 145 11.51 0.16 12.26
C TYR A 145 10.07 0.34 12.75
N ALA A 146 9.75 -0.15 13.94
CA ALA A 146 8.42 0.00 14.52
C ALA A 146 8.06 1.48 14.75
N ALA A 147 9.00 2.27 15.28
CA ALA A 147 8.82 3.71 15.49
C ALA A 147 8.58 4.45 14.15
N PHE A 148 9.39 4.16 13.13
CA PHE A 148 9.19 4.71 11.79
C PHE A 148 7.84 4.28 11.20
N ALA A 149 7.50 2.99 11.29
CA ALA A 149 6.27 2.44 10.76
C ALA A 149 5.02 3.04 11.43
N LEU A 150 5.07 3.33 12.73
CA LEU A 150 4.02 4.04 13.45
C LEU A 150 3.80 5.45 12.90
N LEU A 151 4.88 6.24 12.76
CA LEU A 151 4.81 7.61 12.23
C LEU A 151 4.30 7.61 10.78
N TYR A 152 4.81 6.67 9.97
CA TYR A 152 4.44 6.53 8.57
C TYR A 152 2.96 6.14 8.42
N SER A 153 2.52 5.10 9.13
CA SER A 153 1.13 4.65 9.08
C SER A 153 0.17 5.70 9.63
N TRP A 154 0.56 6.44 10.67
CA TRP A 154 -0.26 7.53 11.22
C TRP A 154 -0.47 8.66 10.22
N SER A 155 0.60 9.05 9.53
CA SER A 155 0.56 10.08 8.48
C SER A 155 -0.38 9.66 7.35
N TRP A 156 -0.27 8.40 6.90
CA TRP A 156 -1.17 7.84 5.88
C TRP A 156 -2.62 7.78 6.33
N VAL A 157 -2.92 7.28 7.54
CA VAL A 157 -4.31 7.19 8.01
C VAL A 157 -4.97 8.57 8.07
N ARG A 158 -4.26 9.60 8.57
CA ARG A 158 -4.80 10.96 8.58
C ARG A 158 -5.06 11.49 7.18
N PHE A 159 -4.11 11.27 6.27
CA PHE A 159 -4.25 11.68 4.88
C PHE A 159 -5.43 10.96 4.21
N LEU A 160 -5.52 9.63 4.32
CA LEU A 160 -6.60 8.84 3.72
C LEU A 160 -7.96 9.18 4.30
N LYS A 161 -8.10 9.40 5.62
CA LYS A 161 -9.37 9.86 6.21
C LYS A 161 -9.82 11.21 5.64
N LYS A 162 -8.89 12.14 5.40
CA LYS A 162 -9.21 13.43 4.78
C LYS A 162 -9.61 13.28 3.31
N VAL A 163 -8.94 12.41 2.57
CA VAL A 163 -9.26 12.14 1.16
C VAL A 163 -10.59 11.40 1.03
N PHE A 164 -10.77 10.28 1.73
CA PHE A 164 -11.98 9.44 1.66
C PHE A 164 -13.19 10.13 2.29
N GLY A 165 -13.00 10.87 3.39
CA GLY A 165 -14.09 11.67 3.97
C GLY A 165 -14.63 12.74 3.02
N ARG A 166 -13.80 13.29 2.12
CA ARG A 166 -14.27 14.19 1.04
C ARG A 166 -15.00 13.42 -0.06
N LEU A 167 -14.61 12.18 -0.35
CA LEU A 167 -15.25 11.34 -1.35
C LEU A 167 -16.64 10.86 -0.91
N ASP A 168 -16.80 10.50 0.37
CA ASP A 168 -18.11 10.10 0.91
C ASP A 168 -19.14 11.24 0.83
N ILE A 169 -18.70 12.50 0.99
CA ILE A 169 -19.56 13.68 0.81
C ILE A 169 -20.00 13.84 -0.65
N ILE A 170 -19.15 13.49 -1.63
CA ILE A 170 -19.43 13.64 -3.07
C ILE A 170 -20.28 12.47 -3.60
N ILE A 171 -20.15 11.27 -3.04
CA ILE A 171 -20.86 10.06 -3.50
C ILE A 171 -22.28 9.95 -2.92
N HIS A 172 -22.56 10.60 -1.78
CA HIS A 172 -23.89 10.64 -1.14
C HIS A 172 -24.71 11.91 -1.43
N LEU A 173 -24.31 12.72 -2.41
CA LEU A 173 -25.07 13.83 -3.01
C LEU A 173 -25.62 13.39 -4.38
#